data_AF-A0A8K0PAS5-F1
#
_entry.id   AF-A0A8K0PAS5-F1
#
_cell.length_a   1.000
_cell.length_b   1.000
_cell.length_c   1.000
_cell.angle_alpha   90.00
_cell.angle_beta   90.00
_cell.angle_gamma   90.00
#
_symmetry.space_group_name_H-M   'P 1'
#
loop_
_entity.id
_entity.type
_entity.pdbx_description
1 polymer ?
#
loop_
_entity_poly.entity_id
_entity_poly.type
_entity_poly.pdbx_seq_one_letter_code
_entity_poly.pdbx_strand_id
1 'polypeptide(L)'
;MSKRNVSYVKPAEPKFLAQLKAEIGYKEGPTVDTKREINPEISDDENCEKDEEQPVVVVLRPGDLTAEEAAEVVSKNKSGK
;
A
#
# COMPACT_ATOMS: atom_id res chain seq x y z
N MET A 1 -2.17 -37.53 -4.89
CA MET A 1 -2.56 -36.18 -4.44
C MET A 1 -3.46 -36.32 -3.22
N SER A 2 -2.92 -36.16 -2.01
CA SER A 2 -3.70 -36.32 -0.77
C SER A 2 -4.71 -35.18 -0.68
N LYS A 3 -6.00 -35.49 -0.92
CA LYS A 3 -7.13 -34.55 -0.82
C LYS A 3 -7.32 -34.19 0.65
N ARG A 4 -6.72 -33.07 1.07
CA ARG A 4 -6.89 -32.48 2.40
C ARG A 4 -8.23 -31.74 2.45
N ASN A 5 -9.32 -32.48 2.54
CA ASN A 5 -10.65 -31.91 2.69
C ASN A 5 -10.87 -31.51 4.15
N VAL A 6 -10.44 -30.30 4.52
CA VAL A 6 -10.69 -29.75 5.87
C VAL A 6 -12.06 -29.08 5.86
N SER A 7 -13.04 -29.67 6.53
CA SER A 7 -14.33 -29.03 6.80
C SER A 7 -14.23 -28.23 8.10
N TYR A 8 -14.41 -26.91 8.02
CA TYR A 8 -14.48 -26.04 9.17
C TYR A 8 -15.92 -25.56 9.37
N VAL A 9 -16.48 -25.80 10.56
CA VAL A 9 -17.78 -25.26 10.97
C VAL A 9 -17.52 -24.29 12.10
N LYS A 10 -17.92 -23.02 11.93
CA LYS A 10 -17.81 -22.01 12.98
C LYS A 10 -19.00 -22.16 13.94
N PRO A 11 -18.82 -22.64 15.18
CA PRO A 11 -19.90 -22.74 16.16
C PRO A 11 -20.34 -21.33 16.60
N ALA A 12 -21.56 -21.24 17.13
CA ALA A 12 -22.07 -19.99 17.70
C ALA A 12 -21.18 -19.51 18.86
N GLU A 13 -21.04 -18.19 18.99
CA GLU A 13 -20.24 -17.60 20.04
C GLU A 13 -20.82 -17.90 21.44
N PRO A 14 -20.01 -18.37 22.41
CA PRO A 14 -20.49 -18.64 23.75
C PRO A 14 -20.88 -17.35 24.48
N LYS A 15 -21.92 -17.43 25.33
CA LYS A 15 -22.52 -16.29 26.05
C LYS A 15 -21.52 -15.40 26.79
N PHE A 16 -20.52 -16.00 27.43
CA PHE A 16 -19.49 -15.26 28.16
C PHE A 16 -18.70 -14.30 27.26
N LEU A 17 -18.26 -14.76 26.08
CA LEU A 17 -17.49 -13.93 25.15
C LEU A 17 -18.37 -12.82 24.56
N ALA A 18 -19.64 -13.12 24.28
CA ALA A 18 -20.60 -12.12 23.79
C ALA A 18 -20.83 -10.98 24.80
N GLN A 19 -20.97 -11.31 26.09
CA GLN A 19 -21.12 -10.31 27.17
C GLN A 19 -19.87 -9.46 27.32
N LEU A 20 -18.69 -10.10 27.37
CA LEU A 20 -17.41 -9.41 27.51
C LEU A 20 -17.17 -8.44 26.34
N LYS A 21 -17.40 -8.88 25.10
CA LYS A 21 -17.27 -8.04 23.91
C LYS A 21 -18.20 -6.84 23.93
N ALA A 22 -19.43 -7.01 24.44
CA ALA A 22 -20.39 -5.92 24.57
C ALA A 22 -19.94 -4.89 25.61
N GLU A 23 -19.45 -5.34 26.77
CA GLU A 23 -18.98 -4.45 27.84
C GLU A 23 -17.78 -3.59 27.42
N ILE A 24 -16.83 -4.16 26.68
CA ILE A 24 -15.62 -3.45 26.23
C ILE A 24 -15.81 -2.71 24.91
N GLY A 25 -17.00 -2.77 24.30
CA GLY A 25 -17.30 -2.15 23.01
C GLY A 25 -16.48 -2.73 21.85
N TYR A 26 -16.17 -4.04 21.89
CA TYR A 26 -15.38 -4.71 20.88
C TYR A 26 -16.07 -4.65 19.51
N LYS A 27 -15.33 -4.17 18.50
CA LYS A 27 -15.74 -4.19 17.09
C LYS A 27 -14.93 -5.24 16.36
N GLU A 28 -15.62 -6.15 15.67
CA GLU A 28 -14.96 -7.18 14.88
C GLU A 28 -14.15 -6.52 13.76
N GLY A 29 -12.90 -6.97 13.59
CA GLY A 29 -11.98 -6.42 12.61
C GLY A 29 -12.30 -6.86 11.17
N PRO A 30 -11.51 -6.37 10.20
CA PRO A 30 -11.67 -6.74 8.80
C PRO A 30 -11.54 -8.25 8.61
N THR A 31 -12.46 -8.85 7.86
CA THR A 31 -12.43 -10.27 7.51
C THR A 31 -11.66 -10.50 6.21
N VAL A 32 -11.43 -11.75 5.82
CA VAL A 32 -10.82 -12.05 4.51
C VAL A 32 -11.62 -11.48 3.33
N ASP A 33 -12.93 -11.33 3.48
CA ASP A 33 -13.81 -10.79 2.44
C ASP A 33 -13.61 -9.29 2.23
N THR A 34 -13.16 -8.55 3.26
CA THR A 34 -12.82 -7.12 3.11
C THR A 34 -11.70 -6.88 2.10
N LYS A 35 -10.87 -7.89 1.80
CA LYS A 35 -9.84 -7.80 0.74
C LYS A 35 -10.42 -7.87 -0.68
N ARG A 36 -11.67 -8.32 -0.82
CA ARG A 36 -12.37 -8.45 -2.10
C ARG A 36 -13.27 -7.26 -2.39
N GLU A 37 -13.40 -6.34 -1.42
CA GLU A 37 -14.17 -5.12 -1.61
C GLU A 37 -13.50 -4.25 -2.70
N ILE A 38 -14.33 -3.54 -3.46
CA ILE A 38 -13.84 -2.59 -4.45
C ILE A 38 -13.31 -1.39 -3.68
N ASN A 39 -11.98 -1.27 -3.65
CA ASN A 39 -11.34 -0.10 -3.08
C ASN A 39 -11.73 1.16 -3.88
N PRO A 40 -11.81 2.33 -3.23
CA PRO A 40 -11.99 3.58 -3.95
C PRO A 40 -10.90 3.73 -5.01
N GLU A 41 -11.29 4.27 -6.17
CA GLU A 41 -10.33 4.66 -7.21
C GLU A 41 -9.47 5.80 -6.65
N ILE A 42 -8.22 5.48 -6.33
CA ILE A 42 -7.21 6.48 -5.97
C ILE A 42 -6.80 7.13 -7.29
N SER A 43 -6.90 8.46 -7.38
CA SER A 43 -6.41 9.18 -8.57
C SER A 43 -4.91 8.94 -8.71
N ASP A 44 -4.44 8.69 -9.93
CA ASP A 44 -3.00 8.67 -10.24
C ASP A 44 -2.32 10.02 -9.94
N ASP A 45 -3.08 11.10 -9.69
CA ASP A 45 -2.55 12.38 -9.20
C ASP A 45 -1.92 12.29 -7.80
N GLU A 46 -2.25 11.26 -7.01
CA GLU A 46 -1.59 11.02 -5.72
C GLU A 46 -0.17 10.45 -5.91
N ASN A 47 0.17 10.03 -7.14
CA ASN A 47 1.51 9.60 -7.55
C ASN A 47 2.35 10.81 -8.00
N CYS A 48 2.17 11.95 -7.35
CA CYS A 48 3.05 13.10 -7.52
C CYS A 48 4.42 12.72 -6.94
N GLU A 49 5.41 12.52 -7.82
CA GLU A 49 6.81 12.35 -7.41
C GLU A 49 7.19 13.50 -6.48
N LYS A 50 7.35 13.21 -5.19
CA LYS A 50 7.67 14.26 -4.21
C LYS A 50 9.12 14.67 -4.39
N ASP A 51 9.43 15.93 -4.14
CA ASP A 51 10.81 16.43 -4.16
C ASP A 51 11.71 15.64 -3.18
N GLU A 52 11.14 15.12 -2.09
CA GLU A 52 11.81 14.28 -1.10
C GLU A 52 12.22 12.89 -1.64
N GLU A 53 11.60 12.44 -2.73
CA GLU A 53 11.85 11.13 -3.37
C GLU A 53 12.87 11.23 -4.51
N GLN A 54 13.38 12.44 -4.82
CA GLN A 54 14.37 12.63 -5.87
C GLN A 54 15.72 11.97 -5.51
N PRO A 55 16.44 11.40 -6.49
CA PRO A 55 17.71 10.73 -6.24
C PRO A 55 18.80 11.74 -5.85
N VAL A 56 19.70 11.31 -4.96
CA VAL A 56 20.87 12.12 -4.59
C VAL A 56 21.89 12.08 -5.73
N VAL A 57 22.24 13.25 -6.27
CA VAL A 57 23.22 13.38 -7.35
C VAL A 57 24.62 13.58 -6.77
N VAL A 58 25.58 12.77 -7.22
CA VAL A 58 26.99 12.84 -6.80
C VAL A 58 27.89 12.95 -8.04
N VAL A 59 28.76 13.96 -8.07
CA VAL A 59 29.72 14.21 -9.14
C VAL A 59 31.10 13.67 -8.72
N LEU A 60 31.64 12.70 -9.46
CA LEU A 60 32.92 12.05 -9.12
C LEU A 60 34.04 12.47 -10.07
N ARG A 61 33.73 12.75 -11.34
CA ARG A 61 34.70 13.10 -12.38
C ARG A 61 34.29 14.39 -13.10
N PRO A 62 35.26 15.13 -13.67
CA PRO A 62 34.95 16.24 -14.55
C PRO A 62 34.20 15.72 -15.78
N GLY A 63 32.95 16.14 -15.93
CA GLY A 63 32.04 15.72 -17.01
C GLY A 63 30.80 14.93 -16.55
N ASP A 64 30.73 14.52 -15.27
CA ASP A 64 29.47 14.01 -14.70
C ASP A 64 28.49 15.20 -14.47
N LEU A 65 27.19 14.97 -14.59
CA LEU A 65 26.15 16.02 -14.50
C LEU A 65 25.95 16.50 -13.06
N THR A 66 25.76 17.81 -12.91
CA THR A 66 25.31 18.41 -11.66
C THR A 66 23.81 18.17 -11.43
N ALA A 67 23.33 18.41 -10.21
CA ALA A 67 21.92 18.20 -9.87
C ALA A 67 20.96 19.04 -10.72
N GLU A 68 21.34 20.28 -11.03
CA GLU A 68 20.54 21.19 -11.86
C GLU A 68 20.43 20.71 -13.31
N GLU A 69 21.55 20.30 -13.90
CA GLU A 69 21.60 19.78 -15.27
C GLU A 69 20.82 18.46 -15.40
N ALA A 70 20.90 17.60 -14.38
CA ALA A 70 20.12 16.36 -14.33
C ALA A 70 18.61 16.63 -14.30
N ALA A 71 18.15 17.61 -13.51
CA ALA A 71 16.75 17.99 -13.44
C ALA A 71 16.21 18.54 -14.78
N GLU A 72 17.02 19.33 -15.49
CA GLU A 72 16.67 19.79 -16.84
C GLU A 72 16.53 18.65 -17.85
N VAL A 73 17.42 17.66 -17.82
CA VAL A 73 17.35 16.52 -18.74
C VAL A 73 16.13 15.66 -18.44
N VAL A 74 15.83 15.41 -17.15
CA VAL A 74 14.66 14.63 -16.73
C VAL A 74 13.36 15.32 -17.14
N SER A 75 13.24 16.64 -16.92
CA SER A 75 12.04 17.40 -17.31
C SER A 75 11.82 17.44 -18.83
N LYS A 76 12.88 17.58 -19.63
CA LYS A 76 12.83 17.50 -21.11
C LYS A 76 12.43 16.10 -21.60
N ASN A 77 12.88 15.04 -20.93
CA ASN A 77 12.52 13.67 -21.28
C ASN A 77 11.09 13.29 -20.88
N LYS A 78 10.55 13.89 -19.80
CA LYS A 78 9.15 13.69 -19.39
C LYS A 78 8.16 14.39 -20.32
N SER A 79 8.51 15.54 -20.90
CA SER A 79 7.64 16.31 -21.80
C SER A 79 7.64 15.82 -23.27
N GLY A 80 8.65 15.05 -23.67
CA GLY A 80 8.76 14.47 -25.01
C GLY A 80 8.12 13.09 -25.19
N LYS A 81 7.36 12.60 -24.21
CA LYS A 81 6.72 11.28 -24.21
C LYS A 81 5.21 11.38 -24.24
#